data_AF-A0A4Z1CS64-F1
#
_entry.id   AF-A0A4Z1CS64-F1
#
_cell.length_a   1.000
_cell.length_b   1.000
_cell.length_c   1.000
_cell.angle_alpha   90.00
_cell.angle_beta   90.00
_cell.angle_gamma   90.00
#
_symmetry.space_group_name_H-M   'P 1'
#
loop_
_entity.id
_entity.type
_entity.pdbx_description
1 polymer ?
#
loop_
_entity_poly.entity_id
_entity_poly.type
_entity_poly.pdbx_seq_one_letter_code
_entity_poly.pdbx_strand_id
1 'polypeptide(L)'
;MRMSYQITVLTLADKITSATNMGNWRWAPWTDRQPIVFNDPVLTTIHLSDDDPDFNSSYYTPDEDDQKLLEPATFGYGDAAVTYPVGTGLANFQGSIIEGQDGNQFFAVFPRLLVQGDFGDEIGDRHSVLIFPLARSIDGQTVFPDFTLDQTYTYISFRNIGILSDSIPYAVPCFAEGTLIRTDRGPRPIQTLRPGDRVATLDHGPQPILWLGHRRIDAAHLDLRPQDRPIRIAAGALGPGRPGRDMLVSPQHRMLLRSAIAGRMLGSEETLVAARHLIGQPGIGLRGGDRPVTYWHLLTGRHEVIEAEGAWSESLYPGPMALNAFSPGQVAQIHAALPHLRTEGAGAFARPVPTGRQARQLLQRHLRNAKPLVRA
;
A
#
# COMPACT_ATOMS: atom_id res chain seq x y z
N MET A 1 -3.57 10.73 6.51
CA MET A 1 -2.45 11.34 5.76
C MET A 1 -2.95 11.27 4.36
N ARG A 2 -3.08 12.40 3.67
CA ARG A 2 -3.60 12.35 2.31
C ARG A 2 -2.57 11.64 1.42
N MET A 3 -2.88 10.41 1.03
CA MET A 3 -2.21 9.65 -0.03
C MET A 3 -2.37 10.38 -1.35
N SER A 4 -1.60 10.02 -2.36
CA SER A 4 -1.77 10.56 -3.71
C SER A 4 -1.75 9.41 -4.71
N TYR A 5 -2.76 9.36 -5.57
CA TYR A 5 -2.99 8.30 -6.56
C TYR A 5 -2.96 8.90 -7.94
N GLN A 6 -2.24 8.25 -8.85
CA GLN A 6 -2.27 8.55 -10.26
C GLN A 6 -3.19 7.53 -10.93
N ILE A 7 -4.34 7.99 -11.43
CA ILE A 7 -5.36 7.12 -12.02
C ILE A 7 -5.48 7.38 -13.51
N THR A 8 -5.40 6.32 -14.30
CA THR A 8 -5.68 6.37 -15.74
C THR A 8 -7.16 6.61 -15.96
N VAL A 9 -7.47 7.61 -16.78
CA VAL A 9 -8.82 7.87 -17.25
C VAL A 9 -8.87 7.55 -18.74
N LEU A 10 -9.76 6.64 -19.11
CA LEU A 10 -10.10 6.38 -20.50
C LEU A 10 -11.37 7.15 -20.83
N THR A 11 -11.29 8.06 -21.81
CA THR A 11 -12.45 8.78 -22.36
C THR A 11 -12.69 8.32 -23.79
N LEU A 12 -13.94 8.03 -24.14
CA LEU A 12 -14.37 7.57 -25.47
C LEU A 12 -15.35 8.56 -26.09
N ALA A 13 -15.35 8.67 -27.43
CA ALA A 13 -16.35 9.45 -28.16
C ALA A 13 -17.77 8.89 -28.01
N ASP A 14 -17.91 7.57 -27.95
CA ASP A 14 -19.21 6.92 -27.75
C ASP A 14 -19.49 6.72 -26.25
N LYS A 15 -20.77 6.81 -25.88
CA LYS A 15 -21.20 6.47 -24.52
C LYS A 15 -20.96 5.00 -24.24
N ILE A 16 -20.33 4.73 -23.11
CA ILE A 16 -20.15 3.37 -22.60
C ILE A 16 -21.50 2.86 -22.12
N THR A 17 -21.95 1.77 -22.73
CA THR A 17 -23.21 1.12 -22.37
C THR A 17 -22.95 -0.12 -21.52
N SER A 18 -23.91 -0.42 -20.65
CA SER A 18 -23.91 -1.64 -19.82
C SER A 18 -25.02 -2.52 -20.35
N ALA A 19 -24.71 -3.72 -20.85
CA ALA A 19 -25.71 -4.65 -21.34
C ALA A 19 -26.25 -5.56 -20.22
N THR A 20 -27.58 -5.71 -20.19
CA THR A 20 -28.43 -6.77 -19.59
C THR A 20 -29.23 -6.50 -18.30
N ASN A 21 -30.31 -7.30 -18.20
CA ASN A 21 -31.52 -7.24 -17.36
C ASN A 21 -31.34 -7.44 -15.84
N MET A 22 -30.14 -7.25 -15.30
CA MET A 22 -29.82 -7.53 -13.89
C MET A 22 -29.55 -6.23 -13.12
N GLY A 23 -30.60 -5.45 -12.82
CA GLY A 23 -30.75 -4.54 -11.67
C GLY A 23 -29.74 -3.39 -11.41
N ASN A 24 -28.46 -3.49 -11.80
CA ASN A 24 -27.36 -2.61 -11.36
C ASN A 24 -26.65 -1.90 -12.53
N TRP A 25 -27.40 -1.63 -13.61
CA TRP A 25 -26.91 -1.02 -14.86
C TRP A 25 -26.31 0.38 -14.72
N ARG A 26 -26.57 1.10 -13.62
CA ARG A 26 -26.09 2.48 -13.41
C ARG A 26 -24.65 2.59 -12.87
N TRP A 27 -24.01 1.47 -12.53
CA TRP A 27 -22.81 1.49 -11.69
C TRP A 27 -21.52 1.03 -12.36
N ALA A 28 -21.59 0.15 -13.36
CA ALA A 28 -20.41 -0.49 -13.92
C ALA A 28 -20.32 -0.32 -15.45
N PRO A 29 -19.14 0.03 -15.99
CA PRO A 29 -18.92 0.10 -17.43
C PRO A 29 -18.74 -1.29 -18.02
N TRP A 30 -19.36 -1.61 -19.16
CA TRP A 30 -19.27 -2.92 -19.83
C TRP A 30 -19.66 -4.09 -18.93
N THR A 31 -20.87 -4.61 -19.12
CA THR A 31 -21.41 -5.71 -18.29
C THR A 31 -21.75 -6.95 -19.10
N ASP A 32 -21.43 -6.95 -20.39
CA ASP A 32 -21.50 -8.10 -21.27
C ASP A 32 -20.11 -8.55 -21.69
N ARG A 33 -20.00 -9.85 -21.97
CA ARG A 33 -18.76 -10.47 -22.46
C ARG A 33 -18.46 -10.15 -23.93
N GLN A 34 -19.00 -9.05 -24.45
CA GLN A 34 -18.69 -8.60 -25.80
C GLN A 34 -17.32 -7.92 -25.83
N PRO A 35 -16.62 -7.97 -26.97
CA PRO A 35 -15.43 -7.16 -27.19
C PRO A 35 -15.71 -5.67 -26.93
N ILE A 36 -14.88 -5.06 -26.09
CA ILE A 36 -14.97 -3.62 -25.82
C ILE A 36 -14.39 -2.86 -27.02
N VAL A 37 -15.16 -1.92 -27.53
CA VAL A 37 -14.77 -1.04 -28.65
C VAL A 37 -14.37 0.32 -28.10
N PHE A 38 -13.18 0.78 -28.46
CA PHE A 38 -12.66 2.09 -28.11
C PHE A 38 -12.79 3.03 -29.32
N ASN A 39 -13.87 3.80 -29.38
CA ASN A 39 -14.06 4.80 -30.43
C ASN A 39 -13.48 6.15 -29.97
N ASP A 40 -12.53 6.66 -30.74
CA ASP A 40 -11.69 7.84 -30.44
C ASP A 40 -11.21 7.90 -28.97
N PRO A 41 -10.42 6.90 -28.53
CA PRO A 41 -9.97 6.82 -27.15
C PRO A 41 -8.92 7.88 -26.83
N VAL A 42 -9.15 8.57 -25.71
CA VAL A 42 -8.17 9.46 -25.09
C VAL A 42 -7.82 8.88 -23.73
N LEU A 43 -6.53 8.62 -23.52
CA LEU A 43 -5.99 8.30 -22.21
C LEU A 43 -5.43 9.57 -21.57
N THR A 44 -5.98 9.92 -20.41
CA THR A 44 -5.41 10.95 -19.55
C THR A 44 -5.09 10.36 -18.18
N THR A 45 -4.52 11.19 -17.33
CA THR A 45 -4.20 10.83 -15.96
C THR A 45 -4.79 11.89 -15.04
N ILE A 46 -5.33 11.45 -13.91
CA ILE A 46 -5.75 12.34 -12.83
C ILE A 46 -5.00 12.01 -11.55
N HIS A 47 -4.77 13.04 -10.73
CA HIS A 47 -4.21 12.87 -9.40
C HIS A 47 -5.29 13.02 -8.33
N LEU A 48 -5.44 11.99 -7.51
CA LEU A 48 -6.38 11.97 -6.37
C LEU A 48 -5.61 11.95 -5.07
N SER A 49 -6.19 12.51 -4.02
CA SER A 49 -5.72 12.36 -2.66
C SER A 49 -6.74 11.65 -1.81
N ASP A 50 -6.33 10.66 -1.05
CA ASP A 50 -7.24 9.92 -0.16
C ASP A 50 -6.70 9.98 1.26
N ASP A 51 -7.52 10.20 2.27
CA ASP A 51 -7.02 10.35 3.63
C ASP A 51 -6.55 9.03 4.29
N ASP A 52 -6.79 7.92 3.59
CA ASP A 52 -6.39 6.57 3.93
C ASP A 52 -5.72 5.80 2.74
N PRO A 53 -5.06 4.66 3.03
CA PRO A 53 -4.32 3.88 2.04
C PRO A 53 -5.17 2.90 1.24
N ASP A 54 -6.35 2.56 1.71
CA ASP A 54 -7.24 1.67 0.99
C ASP A 54 -7.97 2.54 -0.03
N PHE A 55 -7.73 2.32 -1.33
CA PHE A 55 -8.54 2.96 -2.38
C PHE A 55 -9.93 2.31 -2.38
N ASN A 56 -10.61 2.42 -1.25
CA ASN A 56 -11.98 2.03 -1.02
C ASN A 56 -12.71 3.30 -0.63
N SER A 57 -13.80 3.61 -1.32
CA SER A 57 -14.79 4.47 -0.72
C SER A 57 -15.63 3.51 0.12
N SER A 58 -15.41 3.46 1.43
CA SER A 58 -16.27 2.64 2.29
C SER A 58 -17.62 3.34 2.47
N TYR A 59 -18.67 2.57 2.74
CA TYR A 59 -20.00 3.11 2.98
C TYR A 59 -19.98 3.90 4.28
N TYR A 60 -19.95 5.24 4.16
CA TYR A 60 -20.15 6.16 5.26
C TYR A 60 -19.16 5.99 6.43
N THR A 61 -18.04 6.70 6.36
CA THR A 61 -17.27 7.04 7.56
C THR A 61 -17.39 8.54 7.81
N PRO A 62 -18.19 8.95 8.81
CA PRO A 62 -18.23 10.35 9.23
C PRO A 62 -16.82 10.83 9.57
N ASP A 63 -16.45 11.98 9.04
CA ASP A 63 -15.15 12.64 9.22
C ASP A 63 -13.99 12.12 8.35
N GLU A 64 -14.24 11.28 7.34
CA GLU A 64 -13.24 10.93 6.31
C GLU A 64 -13.31 11.88 5.10
N ASP A 65 -12.16 12.42 4.73
CA ASP A 65 -11.96 13.15 3.49
C ASP A 65 -11.53 12.11 2.43
N ASP A 66 -12.50 11.45 1.78
CA ASP A 66 -12.26 10.42 0.74
C ASP A 66 -11.39 10.94 -0.44
N GLN A 67 -11.37 10.20 -1.55
CA GLN A 67 -10.64 10.47 -2.78
C GLN A 67 -10.94 11.87 -3.37
N LYS A 68 -10.06 12.85 -3.22
CA LYS A 68 -10.21 14.22 -3.72
C LYS A 68 -9.25 14.55 -4.85
N LEU A 69 -9.70 15.25 -5.88
CA LEU A 69 -8.83 15.75 -6.95
C LEU A 69 -7.72 16.66 -6.40
N LEU A 70 -6.47 16.40 -6.78
CA LEU A 70 -5.30 17.21 -6.44
C LEU A 70 -5.05 18.34 -7.45
N GLU A 71 -5.58 18.18 -8.66
CA GLU A 71 -5.55 19.13 -9.76
C GLU A 71 -6.90 19.10 -10.50
N PRO A 72 -7.26 20.14 -11.26
CA PRO A 72 -8.49 20.09 -12.05
C PRO A 72 -8.47 18.93 -13.04
N ALA A 73 -9.57 18.19 -13.13
CA ALA A 73 -9.70 17.04 -14.03
C ALA A 73 -10.96 17.15 -14.89
N THR A 74 -10.85 16.74 -16.15
CA THR A 74 -11.96 16.77 -17.11
C THR A 74 -12.47 15.36 -17.35
N PHE A 75 -13.78 15.19 -17.24
CA PHE A 75 -14.49 13.94 -17.57
C PHE A 75 -15.58 14.24 -18.60
N GLY A 76 -15.87 13.29 -19.48
CA GLY A 76 -16.75 13.48 -20.63
C GLY A 76 -15.97 13.67 -21.93
N TYR A 77 -16.71 13.69 -23.03
CA TYR A 77 -16.15 13.85 -24.37
C TYR A 77 -16.90 14.96 -25.12
N GLY A 78 -16.18 15.73 -25.95
CA GLY A 78 -16.77 16.83 -26.74
C GLY A 78 -17.51 17.83 -25.87
N ASP A 79 -18.72 18.21 -26.29
CA ASP A 79 -19.57 19.19 -25.58
C ASP A 79 -20.07 18.69 -24.21
N ALA A 80 -20.00 17.38 -23.93
CA ALA A 80 -20.34 16.79 -22.64
C ALA A 80 -19.16 16.78 -21.65
N ALA A 81 -17.97 17.25 -22.06
CA ALA A 81 -16.81 17.32 -21.20
C ALA A 81 -16.98 18.40 -20.12
N VAL A 82 -16.80 18.03 -18.86
CA VAL A 82 -16.88 18.90 -17.69
C VAL A 82 -15.59 18.82 -16.90
N THR A 83 -14.99 19.97 -16.61
CA THR A 83 -13.81 20.10 -15.74
C THR A 83 -14.24 20.34 -14.29
N TYR A 84 -13.76 19.49 -13.39
CA TYR A 84 -13.98 19.59 -11.96
C TYR A 84 -12.75 20.18 -11.27
N PRO A 85 -12.93 21.06 -10.27
CA PRO A 85 -11.82 21.75 -9.60
C PRO A 85 -11.06 20.83 -8.63
N VAL A 86 -9.91 21.33 -8.16
CA VAL A 86 -9.18 20.77 -7.02
C VAL A 86 -10.09 20.61 -5.81
N GLY A 87 -9.93 19.50 -5.10
CA GLY A 87 -10.66 19.21 -3.86
C GLY A 87 -12.01 18.54 -4.07
N THR A 88 -12.48 18.41 -5.31
CA THR A 88 -13.68 17.62 -5.63
C THR A 88 -13.49 16.18 -5.17
N GLY A 89 -14.36 15.73 -4.28
CA GLY A 89 -14.40 14.36 -3.80
C GLY A 89 -15.01 13.43 -4.86
N LEU A 90 -14.45 12.24 -4.97
CA LEU A 90 -14.90 11.14 -5.81
C LEU A 90 -15.25 9.94 -4.94
N ALA A 91 -16.14 9.09 -5.45
CA ALA A 91 -16.62 7.92 -4.72
C ALA A 91 -16.80 6.73 -5.67
N ASN A 92 -15.87 5.78 -5.60
CA ASN A 92 -15.71 4.71 -6.58
C ASN A 92 -15.88 3.33 -5.93
N PHE A 93 -17.11 2.84 -5.94
CA PHE A 93 -17.50 1.65 -5.16
C PHE A 93 -17.64 0.38 -5.99
N GLN A 94 -18.01 0.52 -7.26
CA GLN A 94 -18.53 -0.59 -8.06
C GLN A 94 -18.06 -0.45 -9.50
N GLY A 95 -17.74 -1.58 -10.12
CA GLY A 95 -17.24 -1.56 -11.47
C GLY A 95 -17.10 -2.95 -12.08
N SER A 96 -16.50 -2.96 -13.24
CA SER A 96 -16.28 -4.14 -14.04
C SER A 96 -14.84 -4.58 -13.97
N ILE A 97 -14.63 -5.87 -13.83
CA ILE A 97 -13.36 -6.50 -14.14
C ILE A 97 -13.34 -6.73 -15.65
N ILE A 98 -12.39 -6.11 -16.33
CA ILE A 98 -12.12 -6.31 -17.75
C ILE A 98 -10.79 -7.03 -17.91
N GLU A 99 -10.67 -7.89 -18.90
CA GLU A 99 -9.47 -8.67 -19.19
C GLU A 99 -9.05 -8.46 -20.64
N GLY A 100 -7.75 -8.15 -20.83
CA GLY A 100 -7.11 -8.04 -22.13
C GLY A 100 -6.77 -9.42 -22.73
N GLN A 101 -6.42 -9.45 -24.01
CA GLN A 101 -6.02 -10.68 -24.70
C GLN A 101 -4.73 -11.31 -24.13
N ASP A 102 -3.91 -10.49 -23.46
CA ASP A 102 -2.73 -10.88 -22.68
C ASP A 102 -3.07 -11.51 -21.30
N GLY A 103 -4.37 -11.59 -20.97
CA GLY A 103 -4.88 -12.05 -19.69
C GLY A 103 -4.69 -11.06 -18.54
N ASN A 104 -4.27 -9.83 -18.84
CA ASN A 104 -4.15 -8.78 -17.84
C ASN A 104 -5.52 -8.23 -17.48
N GLN A 105 -5.77 -8.12 -16.17
CA GLN A 105 -7.06 -7.69 -15.66
C GLN A 105 -7.00 -6.28 -15.11
N PHE A 106 -8.09 -5.56 -15.29
CA PHE A 106 -8.26 -4.19 -14.84
C PHE A 106 -9.64 -4.05 -14.21
N PHE A 107 -9.72 -3.25 -13.16
CA PHE A 107 -10.99 -2.82 -12.61
C PHE A 107 -11.34 -1.47 -13.23
N ALA A 108 -12.47 -1.41 -13.93
CA ALA A 108 -12.96 -0.23 -14.62
C ALA A 108 -14.21 0.31 -13.90
N VAL A 109 -14.20 1.59 -13.59
CA VAL A 109 -15.26 2.24 -12.78
C VAL A 109 -15.67 3.54 -13.44
N PHE A 110 -16.96 3.83 -13.48
CA PHE A 110 -17.39 5.19 -13.82
C PHE A 110 -17.00 6.14 -12.68
N PRO A 111 -16.32 7.27 -12.96
CA PRO A 111 -16.04 8.25 -11.93
C PRO A 111 -17.37 8.80 -11.39
N ARG A 112 -17.46 8.97 -10.07
CA ARG A 112 -18.64 9.55 -9.42
C ARG A 112 -18.22 10.59 -8.38
N LEU A 113 -19.01 11.63 -8.19
CA LEU A 113 -18.83 12.61 -7.12
C LEU A 113 -19.10 11.98 -5.76
N LEU A 114 -18.33 12.35 -4.76
CA LEU A 114 -18.64 12.03 -3.39
C LEU A 114 -19.89 12.80 -2.93
N VAL A 115 -20.93 12.06 -2.58
CA VAL A 115 -22.15 12.58 -1.96
C VAL A 115 -22.33 11.87 -0.62
N GLN A 116 -22.35 12.63 0.47
CA GLN A 116 -22.42 12.06 1.80
C GLN A 116 -23.73 11.27 2.01
N GLY A 117 -23.61 9.98 2.33
CA GLY A 117 -24.76 9.09 2.54
C GLY A 117 -25.41 8.54 1.27
N ASP A 118 -24.82 8.80 0.10
CA ASP A 118 -25.22 8.24 -1.20
C ASP A 118 -23.99 7.63 -1.89
N PHE A 119 -24.21 6.85 -2.93
CA PHE A 119 -23.17 6.28 -3.79
C PHE A 119 -22.58 7.29 -4.80
N GLY A 120 -22.90 8.58 -4.63
CA GLY A 120 -22.44 9.63 -5.52
C GLY A 120 -23.22 9.77 -6.81
N ASP A 121 -22.92 10.83 -7.55
CA ASP A 121 -23.43 11.09 -8.90
C ASP A 121 -22.37 10.77 -9.94
N GLU A 122 -22.72 10.00 -10.97
CA GLU A 122 -21.81 9.70 -12.07
C GLU A 122 -21.39 10.98 -12.81
N ILE A 123 -20.12 11.08 -13.20
CA ILE A 123 -19.59 12.21 -13.97
C ILE A 123 -18.96 11.74 -15.29
N GLY A 124 -18.91 12.64 -16.26
CA GLY A 124 -18.43 12.34 -17.60
C GLY A 124 -19.45 11.66 -18.52
N ASP A 125 -20.72 11.61 -18.13
CA ASP A 125 -21.86 11.19 -18.97
C ASP A 125 -21.61 9.84 -19.70
N ARG A 126 -21.03 8.89 -18.97
CA ARG A 126 -20.60 7.57 -19.45
C ARG A 126 -19.54 7.55 -20.55
N HIS A 127 -18.89 8.66 -20.84
CA HIS A 127 -17.74 8.68 -21.76
C HIS A 127 -16.43 8.35 -21.06
N SER A 128 -16.34 8.57 -19.75
CA SER A 128 -15.09 8.41 -18.99
C SER A 128 -15.17 7.27 -18.00
N VAL A 129 -14.09 6.49 -17.91
CA VAL A 129 -13.90 5.46 -16.88
C VAL A 129 -12.51 5.57 -16.26
N LEU A 130 -12.46 5.34 -14.96
CA LEU A 130 -11.22 5.15 -14.22
C LEU A 130 -10.77 3.70 -14.41
N ILE A 131 -9.50 3.50 -14.78
CA ILE A 131 -8.91 2.19 -15.00
C ILE A 131 -7.87 1.90 -13.92
N PHE A 132 -8.08 0.82 -13.17
CA PHE A 132 -7.21 0.37 -12.10
C PHE A 132 -6.58 -0.99 -12.46
N PRO A 133 -5.25 -1.10 -12.58
CA PRO A 133 -4.62 -2.37 -12.90
C PRO A 133 -4.73 -3.35 -11.74
N LEU A 134 -5.08 -4.60 -12.03
CA LEU A 134 -5.10 -5.68 -11.04
C LEU A 134 -3.78 -6.44 -11.09
N ALA A 135 -3.21 -6.63 -9.91
CA ALA A 135 -1.94 -7.32 -9.75
C ALA A 135 -2.02 -8.78 -10.26
N ARG A 136 -1.00 -9.20 -11.00
CA ARG A 136 -0.73 -10.59 -11.34
C ARG A 136 0.52 -11.07 -10.62
N SER A 137 0.61 -12.38 -10.46
CA SER A 137 1.80 -13.05 -9.94
C SER A 137 2.51 -13.74 -11.09
N ILE A 138 3.67 -13.21 -11.51
CA ILE A 138 4.49 -13.76 -12.61
C ILE A 138 5.86 -14.13 -12.04
N ASP A 139 6.21 -15.42 -12.11
CA ASP A 139 7.38 -15.98 -11.39
C ASP A 139 7.40 -15.58 -9.90
N GLY A 140 6.17 -15.36 -9.41
CA GLY A 140 5.80 -14.83 -8.12
C GLY A 140 6.39 -13.48 -7.72
N GLN A 141 6.71 -12.64 -8.69
CA GLN A 141 6.69 -11.20 -8.51
C GLN A 141 5.28 -10.66 -8.77
N THR A 142 4.83 -9.73 -7.91
CA THR A 142 3.60 -8.98 -8.15
C THR A 142 3.85 -7.99 -9.29
N VAL A 143 3.19 -8.15 -10.42
CA VAL A 143 3.28 -7.25 -11.56
C VAL A 143 1.93 -6.56 -11.72
N PHE A 144 1.93 -5.24 -11.90
CA PHE A 144 0.75 -4.50 -12.31
C PHE A 144 0.85 -4.26 -13.81
N PRO A 145 -0.14 -4.68 -14.61
CA PRO A 145 -0.08 -4.49 -16.04
C PRO A 145 -0.36 -3.04 -16.43
N ASP A 146 0.24 -2.60 -17.55
CA ASP A 146 -0.12 -1.34 -18.19
C ASP A 146 -1.40 -1.51 -19.00
N PHE A 147 -2.31 -0.53 -18.91
CA PHE A 147 -3.48 -0.50 -19.77
C PHE A 147 -3.11 0.09 -21.12
N THR A 148 -3.40 -0.63 -22.21
CA THR A 148 -3.01 -0.24 -23.57
C THR A 148 -4.21 -0.25 -24.50
N LEU A 149 -4.16 0.56 -25.56
CA LEU A 149 -5.27 0.65 -26.54
C LEU A 149 -5.08 -0.27 -27.75
N ASP A 150 -3.94 -0.96 -27.83
CA ASP A 150 -3.55 -1.82 -28.96
C ASP A 150 -4.08 -3.26 -28.83
N GLN A 151 -4.97 -3.51 -27.87
CA GLN A 151 -5.60 -4.81 -27.66
C GLN A 151 -7.09 -4.69 -27.34
N THR A 152 -7.78 -5.81 -27.48
CA THR A 152 -9.20 -5.94 -27.14
C THR A 152 -9.34 -6.37 -25.68
N TYR A 153 -10.34 -5.79 -25.00
CA TYR A 153 -10.75 -6.18 -23.66
C TYR A 153 -12.14 -6.80 -23.67
N THR A 154 -12.43 -7.63 -22.68
CA THR A 154 -13.78 -8.17 -22.44
C THR A 154 -14.11 -8.10 -20.97
N TYR A 155 -15.39 -7.92 -20.64
CA TYR A 155 -15.88 -8.03 -19.27
C TYR A 155 -15.78 -9.47 -18.76
N ILE A 156 -15.33 -9.62 -17.51
CA ILE A 156 -15.24 -10.90 -16.81
C ILE A 156 -16.31 -11.00 -15.72
N SER A 157 -16.34 -10.01 -14.83
CA SER A 157 -17.19 -10.02 -13.64
C SER A 157 -17.40 -8.63 -13.05
N PHE A 158 -18.45 -8.50 -12.26
CA PHE A 158 -18.73 -7.30 -11.48
C PHE A 158 -18.00 -7.37 -10.13
N ARG A 159 -17.46 -6.25 -9.64
CA ARG A 159 -16.78 -6.17 -8.34
C ARG A 159 -17.30 -5.00 -7.51
N ASN A 160 -17.58 -5.29 -6.23
CA ASN A 160 -17.84 -4.31 -5.19
C ASN A 160 -16.56 -4.06 -4.40
N ILE A 161 -16.19 -2.79 -4.22
CA ILE A 161 -15.21 -2.35 -3.23
C ILE A 161 -16.02 -1.97 -1.98
N GLY A 162 -15.93 -2.76 -0.90
CA GLY A 162 -16.69 -2.46 0.33
C GLY A 162 -16.92 -3.59 1.34
N ILE A 163 -16.38 -4.81 1.15
CA ILE A 163 -16.47 -5.88 2.16
C ILE A 163 -15.06 -6.32 2.54
N LEU A 164 -14.56 -5.82 3.67
CA LEU A 164 -13.56 -6.35 4.63
C LEU A 164 -12.39 -7.28 4.21
N SER A 165 -12.08 -7.53 2.93
CA SER A 165 -10.93 -8.39 2.55
C SER A 165 -10.21 -8.03 1.25
N ASP A 166 -10.51 -6.91 0.61
CA ASP A 166 -10.16 -6.70 -0.81
C ASP A 166 -9.27 -5.48 -1.11
N SER A 167 -8.43 -5.07 -0.14
CA SER A 167 -7.39 -4.07 -0.37
C SER A 167 -6.28 -4.62 -1.26
N ILE A 168 -5.85 -3.82 -2.25
CA ILE A 168 -4.68 -4.14 -3.08
C ILE A 168 -3.47 -4.24 -2.11
N PRO A 169 -2.78 -5.40 -2.01
CA PRO A 169 -1.79 -5.61 -0.97
C PRO A 169 -0.62 -4.64 -1.13
N TYR A 170 -0.53 -3.69 -0.19
CA TYR A 170 0.63 -2.81 -0.02
C TYR A 170 1.81 -3.61 0.55
N ALA A 171 2.99 -3.35 0.01
CA ALA A 171 4.24 -4.09 0.22
C ALA A 171 4.45 -4.61 1.65
N VAL A 172 4.93 -5.86 1.74
CA VAL A 172 5.36 -6.51 2.98
C VAL A 172 6.41 -5.65 3.71
N PRO A 173 6.54 -5.72 5.06
CA PRO A 173 7.64 -5.07 5.78
C PRO A 173 9.02 -5.42 5.20
N CYS A 174 9.81 -4.40 4.86
CA CYS A 174 11.15 -4.54 4.28
C CYS A 174 12.14 -3.53 4.83
N PHE A 175 13.39 -3.92 4.91
CA PHE A 175 14.53 -3.01 4.97
C PHE A 175 15.04 -2.71 3.56
N ALA A 176 15.52 -1.50 3.31
CA ALA A 176 16.27 -1.25 2.07
C ALA A 176 17.66 -1.91 2.15
N GLU A 177 18.20 -2.27 0.99
CA GLU A 177 19.58 -2.73 0.87
C GLU A 177 20.57 -1.73 1.46
N GLY A 178 21.62 -2.25 2.08
CA GLY A 178 22.59 -1.46 2.82
C GLY A 178 22.25 -1.27 4.29
N THR A 179 20.99 -1.48 4.71
CA THR A 179 20.58 -1.35 6.12
C THR A 179 21.44 -2.23 7.03
N LEU A 180 22.07 -1.64 8.05
CA LEU A 180 22.87 -2.36 9.03
C LEU A 180 21.97 -3.01 10.08
N ILE A 181 22.01 -4.32 10.17
CA ILE A 181 21.35 -5.10 11.21
C ILE A 181 22.38 -5.44 12.28
N ARG A 182 22.02 -5.26 13.56
CA ARG A 182 22.90 -5.66 14.66
C ARG A 182 22.94 -7.18 14.76
N THR A 183 24.13 -7.75 14.62
CA THR A 183 24.38 -9.19 14.81
C THR A 183 25.25 -9.43 16.02
N ASP A 184 25.42 -10.69 16.41
CA ASP A 184 26.39 -11.12 17.44
C ASP A 184 27.86 -10.82 17.06
N ARG A 185 28.14 -10.52 15.79
CA ARG A 185 29.44 -10.12 15.24
C ARG A 185 29.53 -8.62 14.93
N GLY A 186 28.60 -7.83 15.47
CA GLY A 186 28.48 -6.39 15.20
C GLY A 186 27.50 -6.06 14.05
N PRO A 187 27.35 -4.78 13.69
CA PRO A 187 26.44 -4.35 12.64
C PRO A 187 26.89 -4.84 11.25
N ARG A 188 25.99 -5.45 10.48
CA ARG A 188 26.27 -5.96 9.12
C ARG A 188 25.17 -5.53 8.15
N PRO A 189 25.49 -5.16 6.90
CA PRO A 189 24.48 -4.84 5.90
C PRO A 189 23.58 -6.05 5.63
N ILE A 190 22.26 -5.84 5.54
CA ILE A 190 21.26 -6.91 5.45
C ILE A 190 21.52 -7.87 4.28
N GLN A 191 21.97 -7.36 3.13
CA GLN A 191 22.29 -8.16 1.94
C GLN A 191 23.48 -9.12 2.13
N THR A 192 24.28 -8.93 3.18
CA THR A 192 25.42 -9.80 3.52
C THR A 192 25.05 -10.90 4.51
N LEU A 193 23.85 -10.84 5.10
CA LEU A 193 23.38 -11.83 6.07
C LEU A 193 22.89 -13.09 5.36
N ARG A 194 22.94 -14.23 6.05
CA ARG A 194 22.47 -15.52 5.56
C ARG A 194 21.63 -16.22 6.64
N PRO A 195 20.73 -17.14 6.26
CA PRO A 195 20.10 -18.03 7.23
C PRO A 195 21.15 -18.68 8.14
N GLY A 196 20.88 -18.68 9.45
CA GLY A 196 21.82 -19.12 10.50
C GLY A 196 22.62 -17.98 11.15
N ASP A 197 22.82 -16.82 10.49
CA ASP A 197 23.36 -15.64 11.16
C ASP A 197 22.43 -15.22 12.32
N ARG A 198 23.01 -14.76 13.44
CA ARG A 198 22.24 -14.39 14.63
C ARG A 198 22.08 -12.88 14.74
N VAL A 199 20.83 -12.42 14.70
CA VAL A 199 20.47 -11.00 14.85
C VAL A 199 20.06 -10.70 16.28
N ALA A 200 20.43 -9.53 16.78
CA ALA A 200 20.02 -9.10 18.10
C ALA A 200 18.52 -8.83 18.13
N THR A 201 17.81 -9.48 19.04
CA THR A 201 16.42 -9.20 19.34
C THR A 201 16.28 -8.55 20.71
N LEU A 202 15.16 -7.85 20.93
CA LEU A 202 14.91 -7.12 22.16
C LEU A 202 14.64 -8.05 23.36
N ASP A 203 13.92 -9.15 23.14
CA ASP A 203 13.37 -9.98 24.22
C ASP A 203 14.08 -11.33 24.41
N HIS A 204 14.63 -11.89 23.33
CA HIS A 204 15.05 -13.30 23.30
C HIS A 204 16.55 -13.48 23.04
N GLY A 205 17.35 -12.42 23.24
CA GLY A 205 18.76 -12.42 22.88
C GLY A 205 18.99 -12.64 21.38
N PRO A 206 20.22 -12.98 20.94
CA PRO A 206 20.48 -13.17 19.51
C PRO A 206 19.76 -14.39 18.93
N GLN A 207 18.86 -14.16 17.97
CA GLN A 207 18.05 -15.21 17.31
C GLN A 207 18.56 -15.49 15.88
N PRO A 208 18.54 -16.75 15.43
CA PRO A 208 18.96 -17.10 14.07
C PRO A 208 17.97 -16.59 13.03
N ILE A 209 18.48 -16.05 11.93
CA ILE A 209 17.70 -15.82 10.72
C ILE A 209 17.33 -17.18 10.14
N LEU A 210 16.04 -17.42 9.91
CA LEU A 210 15.56 -18.67 9.30
C LEU A 210 15.35 -18.52 7.79
N TRP A 211 14.99 -17.33 7.35
CA TRP A 211 14.82 -17.04 5.93
C TRP A 211 15.14 -15.56 5.66
N LEU A 212 15.73 -15.32 4.51
CA LEU A 212 16.05 -13.98 4.02
C LEU A 212 15.62 -13.90 2.56
N GLY A 213 14.64 -13.06 2.26
CA GLY A 213 14.16 -12.81 0.91
C GLY A 213 14.45 -11.39 0.47
N HIS A 214 14.51 -11.16 -0.83
CA HIS A 214 14.63 -9.82 -1.37
C HIS A 214 13.75 -9.60 -2.59
N ARG A 215 13.47 -8.34 -2.89
CA ARG A 215 12.81 -7.92 -4.12
C ARG A 215 13.36 -6.57 -4.56
N ARG A 216 13.74 -6.47 -5.83
CA ARG A 216 14.08 -5.18 -6.44
C ARG A 216 12.81 -4.52 -6.97
N ILE A 217 12.68 -3.23 -6.73
CA ILE A 217 11.68 -2.34 -7.31
C ILE A 217 12.44 -1.32 -8.14
N ASP A 218 12.09 -1.21 -9.42
CA ASP A 218 12.74 -0.27 -10.34
C ASP A 218 12.20 1.16 -10.20
N ALA A 219 12.81 2.07 -10.96
CA ALA A 219 12.44 3.48 -10.94
C ALA A 219 11.03 3.72 -11.49
N ALA A 220 10.73 3.10 -12.63
CA ALA A 220 9.44 3.24 -13.30
C ALA A 220 8.26 2.80 -12.41
N HIS A 221 8.40 1.68 -11.69
CA HIS A 221 7.41 1.25 -10.70
C HIS A 221 7.23 2.28 -9.59
N LEU A 222 8.31 2.85 -9.07
CA LEU A 222 8.24 3.85 -7.99
C LEU A 222 7.70 5.20 -8.45
N ASP A 223 7.74 5.50 -9.74
CA ASP A 223 7.11 6.68 -10.33
C ASP A 223 5.62 6.46 -10.54
N LEU A 224 5.22 5.29 -11.03
CA LEU A 224 3.82 4.90 -11.15
C LEU A 224 3.15 4.69 -9.78
N ARG A 225 3.93 4.29 -8.77
CA ARG A 225 3.46 4.02 -7.40
C ARG A 225 4.32 4.71 -6.35
N PRO A 226 4.24 6.05 -6.21
CA PRO A 226 5.01 6.80 -5.23
C PRO A 226 4.79 6.35 -3.78
N GLN A 227 3.63 5.74 -3.47
CA GLN A 227 3.33 5.12 -2.18
C GLN A 227 4.29 3.99 -1.78
N ASP A 228 4.91 3.31 -2.76
CA ASP A 228 5.82 2.18 -2.52
C ASP A 228 7.26 2.66 -2.30
N ARG A 229 7.50 3.97 -2.49
CA ARG A 229 8.79 4.60 -2.24
C ARG A 229 9.18 4.40 -0.77
N PRO A 230 10.46 4.14 -0.48
CA PRO A 230 10.92 3.97 0.88
C PRO A 230 10.62 5.19 1.73
N ILE A 231 10.31 4.95 3.00
CA ILE A 231 10.30 6.00 4.02
C ILE A 231 11.72 6.20 4.50
N ARG A 232 12.21 7.43 4.37
CA ARG A 232 13.46 7.88 4.99
C ARG A 232 13.17 8.31 6.42
N ILE A 233 13.87 7.68 7.35
CA ILE A 233 13.93 8.05 8.75
C ILE A 233 15.34 8.60 8.98
N ALA A 234 15.47 9.92 9.12
CA ALA A 234 16.77 10.56 9.31
C ALA A 234 17.41 10.16 10.65
N ALA A 235 18.74 10.26 10.73
CA ALA A 235 19.46 10.05 11.98
C ALA A 235 18.86 10.89 13.14
N GLY A 236 18.60 10.25 14.27
CA GLY A 236 18.00 10.88 15.46
C GLY A 236 16.51 11.20 15.38
N ALA A 237 15.81 10.89 14.27
CA ALA A 237 14.42 11.29 14.07
C ALA A 237 13.41 10.55 14.96
N LEU A 238 13.72 9.34 15.45
CA LEU A 238 12.84 8.60 16.36
C LEU A 238 13.05 9.02 17.81
N GLY A 239 14.27 9.39 18.17
CA GLY A 239 14.67 9.76 19.53
C GLY A 239 16.18 10.00 19.61
N PRO A 240 16.71 10.33 20.80
CA PRO A 240 18.13 10.65 20.96
C PRO A 240 19.04 9.56 20.39
N GLY A 241 19.78 9.91 19.32
CA GLY A 241 20.70 9.00 18.62
C GLY A 241 20.04 7.86 17.84
N ARG A 242 18.73 7.91 17.57
CA ARG A 242 17.99 6.82 16.90
C ARG A 242 17.16 7.30 15.70
N PRO A 243 17.32 6.68 14.52
CA PRO A 243 18.41 5.78 14.16
C PRO A 243 19.78 6.49 14.23
N GLY A 244 20.87 5.74 14.35
CA GLY A 244 22.23 6.28 14.41
C GLY A 244 22.73 6.82 13.06
N ARG A 245 22.09 6.41 11.96
CA ARG A 245 22.24 6.99 10.62
C ARG A 245 20.89 6.99 9.89
N ASP A 246 20.83 7.65 8.74
CA ASP A 246 19.63 7.60 7.90
C ASP A 246 19.26 6.16 7.54
N MET A 247 17.99 5.82 7.73
CA MET A 247 17.43 4.50 7.47
C MET A 247 16.34 4.60 6.40
N LEU A 248 16.30 3.62 5.49
CA LEU A 248 15.26 3.47 4.48
C LEU A 248 14.49 2.16 4.71
N VAL A 249 13.17 2.26 4.85
CA VAL A 249 12.30 1.10 5.07
C VAL A 249 11.07 1.17 4.17
N SER A 250 10.42 0.03 3.92
CA SER A 250 9.14 0.04 3.21
C SER A 250 8.06 0.74 4.05
N PRO A 251 7.01 1.32 3.42
CA PRO A 251 5.95 2.04 4.12
C PRO A 251 5.27 1.26 5.25
N GLN A 252 5.12 -0.05 5.10
CA GLN A 252 4.48 -0.92 6.10
C GLN A 252 5.43 -1.43 7.17
N HIS A 253 6.74 -1.22 7.02
CA HIS A 253 7.72 -1.69 7.98
C HIS A 253 7.51 -0.99 9.33
N ARG A 254 7.29 -1.76 10.40
CA ARG A 254 7.00 -1.19 11.71
C ARG A 254 8.26 -0.91 12.51
N MET A 255 8.34 0.32 13.01
CA MET A 255 9.34 0.74 13.97
C MET A 255 8.77 0.59 15.38
N LEU A 256 9.62 0.20 16.34
CA LEU A 256 9.24 0.19 17.74
C LEU A 256 9.23 1.62 18.29
N LEU A 257 8.07 2.05 18.75
CA LEU A 257 7.93 3.24 19.57
C LEU A 257 7.93 2.84 21.05
N ARG A 258 8.60 3.65 21.88
CA ARG A 258 8.67 3.46 23.32
C ARG A 258 8.41 4.77 24.04
N SER A 259 7.19 4.98 24.53
CA SER A 259 6.78 6.24 25.16
C SER A 259 5.61 6.10 26.15
N ALA A 260 5.56 6.97 27.18
CA ALA A 260 4.37 7.02 28.07
C ALA A 260 3.15 7.66 27.39
N ILE A 261 3.32 8.33 26.25
CA ILE A 261 2.17 8.77 25.47
C ILE A 261 1.48 7.53 24.89
N ALA A 262 2.25 6.57 24.36
CA ALA A 262 1.72 5.27 23.94
C ALA A 262 1.08 4.53 25.12
N GLY A 263 1.75 4.47 26.27
CA GLY A 263 1.20 3.84 27.49
C GLY A 263 -0.18 4.38 27.88
N ARG A 264 -0.33 5.71 27.91
CA ARG A 264 -1.61 6.36 28.26
C ARG A 264 -2.69 6.24 27.18
N MET A 265 -2.31 6.05 25.92
CA MET A 265 -3.25 6.01 24.80
C MET A 265 -3.70 4.60 24.43
N LEU A 266 -2.76 3.67 24.48
CA LEU A 266 -2.88 2.34 23.87
C LEU A 266 -2.75 1.23 24.91
N GLY A 267 -2.53 1.56 26.18
CA GLY A 267 -2.35 0.60 27.27
C GLY A 267 -0.97 -0.08 27.28
N SER A 268 -0.07 0.28 26.37
CA SER A 268 1.30 -0.24 26.31
C SER A 268 2.29 0.88 25.99
N GLU A 269 3.39 0.96 26.75
CA GLU A 269 4.46 1.91 26.43
C GLU A 269 5.24 1.52 25.16
N GLU A 270 5.15 0.26 24.74
CA GLU A 270 5.81 -0.28 23.56
C GLU A 270 4.79 -0.65 22.49
N THR A 271 4.98 -0.14 21.28
CA THR A 271 4.07 -0.42 20.16
C THR A 271 4.81 -0.38 18.83
N LEU A 272 4.41 -1.25 17.90
CA LEU A 272 4.97 -1.33 16.56
C LEU A 272 4.13 -0.48 15.60
N VAL A 273 4.72 0.61 15.10
CA VAL A 273 4.04 1.56 14.20
C VAL A 273 4.68 1.55 12.83
N ALA A 274 3.86 1.33 11.80
CA ALA A 274 4.32 1.34 10.41
C ALA A 274 4.96 2.68 10.05
N ALA A 275 6.08 2.65 9.33
CA ALA A 275 6.88 3.83 8.98
C ALA A 275 6.06 4.90 8.25
N ARG A 276 5.08 4.51 7.43
CA ARG A 276 4.15 5.44 6.76
C ARG A 276 3.37 6.32 7.73
N HIS A 277 3.04 5.82 8.92
CA HIS A 277 2.33 6.59 9.94
C HIS A 277 3.26 7.54 10.73
N LEU A 278 4.58 7.42 10.53
CA LEU A 278 5.59 8.30 11.11
C LEU A 278 5.87 9.54 10.26
N ILE A 279 5.41 9.55 9.00
CA ILE A 279 5.59 10.69 8.08
C ILE A 279 4.96 11.95 8.70
N GLY A 280 5.68 13.06 8.56
CA GLY A 280 5.30 14.35 9.15
C GLY A 280 5.92 14.60 10.53
N GLN A 281 6.59 13.60 11.11
CA GLN A 281 7.53 13.84 12.21
C GLN A 281 8.81 14.47 11.66
N PRO A 282 9.48 15.35 12.44
CA PRO A 282 10.75 15.95 12.04
C PRO A 282 11.76 14.88 11.61
N GLY A 283 12.28 15.00 10.38
CA GLY A 283 13.25 14.08 9.82
C GLY A 283 12.67 12.77 9.24
N ILE A 284 11.35 12.60 9.17
CA ILE A 284 10.71 11.40 8.61
C ILE A 284 9.80 11.75 7.42
N GLY A 285 10.06 11.14 6.26
CA GLY A 285 9.27 11.38 5.06
C GLY A 285 9.55 10.38 3.94
N LEU A 286 8.78 10.47 2.85
CA LEU A 286 9.06 9.70 1.64
C LEU A 286 10.45 10.05 1.10
N ARG A 287 11.19 9.04 0.67
CA ARG A 287 12.45 9.24 -0.05
C ARG A 287 12.14 9.93 -1.38
N GLY A 288 12.74 11.10 -1.60
CA GLY A 288 12.63 11.81 -2.87
C GLY A 288 13.32 11.09 -4.04
N GLY A 289 12.85 11.39 -5.25
CA GLY A 289 13.35 10.81 -6.50
C GLY A 289 12.83 9.40 -6.80
N ASP A 290 13.16 8.95 -8.00
CA ASP A 290 12.73 7.71 -8.67
C ASP A 290 13.76 6.59 -8.53
N ARG A 291 14.73 6.67 -7.62
CA ARG A 291 15.83 5.70 -7.59
C ARG A 291 15.31 4.28 -7.29
N PRO A 292 15.78 3.24 -7.99
CA PRO A 292 15.40 1.87 -7.68
C PRO A 292 15.79 1.50 -6.24
N VAL A 293 15.07 0.56 -5.64
CA VAL A 293 15.35 0.04 -4.29
C VAL A 293 15.32 -1.47 -4.29
N THR A 294 16.29 -2.10 -3.64
CA THR A 294 16.21 -3.51 -3.30
C THR A 294 15.74 -3.61 -1.85
N TYR A 295 14.60 -4.25 -1.65
CA TYR A 295 14.01 -4.51 -0.35
C TYR A 295 14.37 -5.90 0.14
N TRP A 296 14.63 -6.04 1.44
CA TRP A 296 15.03 -7.27 2.11
C TRP A 296 14.08 -7.59 3.27
N HIS A 297 13.68 -8.84 3.37
CA HIS A 297 12.78 -9.39 4.38
C HIS A 297 13.55 -10.40 5.23
N LEU A 298 13.46 -10.25 6.55
CA LEU A 298 14.21 -11.06 7.50
C LEU A 298 13.21 -11.81 8.40
N LEU A 299 13.20 -13.14 8.30
CA LEU A 299 12.34 -14.00 9.09
C LEU A 299 13.13 -14.73 10.19
N THR A 300 12.56 -14.76 11.38
CA THR A 300 13.05 -15.49 12.56
C THR A 300 12.05 -16.57 12.99
N GLY A 301 12.37 -17.34 14.03
CA GLY A 301 11.50 -18.41 14.55
C GLY A 301 10.11 -17.97 15.00
N ARG A 302 9.96 -16.68 15.31
CA ARG A 302 8.73 -15.97 15.65
C ARG A 302 8.86 -14.53 15.18
N HIS A 303 7.79 -13.74 15.31
CA HIS A 303 7.90 -12.30 15.13
C HIS A 303 8.75 -11.67 16.25
N GLU A 304 9.84 -11.01 15.89
CA GLU A 304 10.80 -10.42 16.81
C GLU A 304 10.89 -8.90 16.61
N VAL A 305 11.30 -8.19 17.66
CA VAL A 305 11.80 -6.82 17.52
C VAL A 305 13.32 -6.89 17.42
N ILE A 306 13.87 -6.46 16.28
CA ILE A 306 15.30 -6.51 15.96
C ILE A 306 15.89 -5.10 15.86
N GLU A 307 17.21 -4.99 16.00
CA GLU A 307 17.88 -3.68 15.89
C GLU A 307 18.49 -3.48 14.50
N ALA A 308 18.04 -2.42 13.83
CA ALA A 308 18.52 -1.98 12.54
C ALA A 308 18.88 -0.48 12.62
N GLU A 309 20.08 -0.11 12.19
CA GLU A 309 20.59 1.27 12.28
C GLU A 309 20.55 1.88 13.67
N GLY A 310 20.66 1.08 14.73
CA GLY A 310 20.52 1.56 16.12
C GLY A 310 19.07 1.85 16.54
N ALA A 311 18.09 1.63 15.66
CA ALA A 311 16.66 1.70 15.95
C ALA A 311 16.06 0.29 16.06
N TRP A 312 15.08 0.14 16.95
CA TRP A 312 14.32 -1.11 17.08
C TRP A 312 13.18 -1.14 16.07
N SER A 313 13.05 -2.23 15.31
CA SER A 313 12.00 -2.43 14.32
C SER A 313 11.60 -3.90 14.24
N GLU A 314 10.56 -4.21 13.47
CA GLU A 314 10.06 -5.56 13.35
C GLU A 314 10.93 -6.47 12.45
N SER A 315 10.96 -7.77 12.77
CA SER A 315 11.26 -8.81 11.78
C SER A 315 10.04 -9.04 10.87
N LEU A 316 10.15 -9.88 9.84
CA LEU A 316 9.01 -10.29 9.04
C LEU A 316 7.96 -11.00 9.93
N TYR A 317 6.73 -10.49 9.93
CA TYR A 317 5.54 -11.20 10.41
C TYR A 317 4.91 -11.99 9.25
N PRO A 318 4.95 -13.34 9.24
CA PRO A 318 4.50 -14.15 8.11
C PRO A 318 2.98 -14.39 8.12
N GLY A 319 2.19 -13.33 8.35
CA GLY A 319 0.73 -13.39 8.31
C GLY A 319 0.16 -13.55 6.88
N PRO A 320 -1.16 -13.79 6.74
CA PRO A 320 -1.79 -14.03 5.43
C PRO A 320 -1.48 -12.97 4.36
N MET A 321 -1.49 -11.69 4.75
CA MET A 321 -1.14 -10.59 3.83
C MET A 321 0.31 -10.67 3.34
N ALA A 322 1.26 -11.03 4.21
CA ALA A 322 2.66 -11.16 3.82
C ALA A 322 2.86 -12.34 2.88
N LEU A 323 2.23 -13.48 3.18
CA LEU A 323 2.32 -14.68 2.33
C LEU A 323 1.70 -14.46 0.95
N ASN A 324 0.59 -13.73 0.85
CA ASN A 324 -0.05 -13.40 -0.43
C ASN A 324 0.80 -12.47 -1.32
N ALA A 325 1.73 -11.73 -0.74
CA ALA A 325 2.59 -10.79 -1.46
C ALA A 325 3.93 -11.41 -1.92
N PHE A 326 4.20 -12.67 -1.57
CA PHE A 326 5.41 -13.40 -1.95
C PHE A 326 5.16 -14.39 -3.09
N SER A 327 6.23 -14.76 -3.79
CA SER A 327 6.16 -15.80 -4.81
C SER A 327 5.76 -17.15 -4.23
N PRO A 328 5.11 -18.05 -5.00
CA PRO A 328 4.87 -19.41 -4.54
C PRO A 328 6.15 -20.11 -4.06
N GLY A 329 7.29 -19.86 -4.72
CA GLY A 329 8.59 -20.36 -4.31
C GLY A 329 9.08 -19.78 -2.98
N GLN A 330 8.92 -18.48 -2.75
CA GLN A 330 9.25 -17.82 -1.48
C GLN A 330 8.33 -18.30 -0.35
N VAL A 331 7.03 -18.44 -0.61
CA VAL A 331 6.06 -19.01 0.34
C VAL A 331 6.43 -20.44 0.71
N ALA A 332 6.85 -21.26 -0.27
CA ALA A 332 7.33 -22.62 -0.02
C ALA A 332 8.58 -22.63 0.88
N GLN A 333 9.55 -21.72 0.64
CA GLN A 333 10.73 -21.58 1.49
C GLN A 333 10.37 -21.14 2.92
N ILE A 334 9.46 -20.18 3.07
CA ILE A 334 8.97 -19.71 4.37
C ILE A 334 8.30 -20.86 5.13
N HIS A 335 7.45 -21.65 4.46
CA HIS A 335 6.82 -22.82 5.07
C HIS A 335 7.81 -23.94 5.40
N ALA A 336 8.89 -24.10 4.62
CA ALA A 336 9.94 -25.05 4.96
C ALA A 336 10.73 -24.60 6.21
N ALA A 337 10.96 -23.28 6.35
CA ALA A 337 11.64 -22.69 7.49
C ALA A 337 10.76 -22.67 8.77
N LEU A 338 9.44 -22.51 8.62
CA LEU A 338 8.46 -22.51 9.69
C LEU A 338 7.27 -23.45 9.36
N PRO A 339 7.43 -24.77 9.55
CA PRO A 339 6.39 -25.74 9.17
C PRO A 339 5.04 -25.52 9.88
N HIS A 340 5.07 -25.06 11.13
CA HIS A 340 3.88 -24.78 11.93
C HIS A 340 2.98 -23.69 11.35
N LEU A 341 3.49 -22.81 10.47
CA LEU A 341 2.66 -21.77 9.82
C LEU A 341 1.47 -22.36 9.05
N ARG A 342 1.57 -23.61 8.57
CA ARG A 342 0.50 -24.28 7.82
C ARG A 342 -0.68 -24.67 8.70
N THR A 343 -0.45 -24.93 9.99
CA THR A 343 -1.43 -25.47 10.92
C THR A 343 -1.86 -24.45 11.96
N GLU A 344 -0.93 -23.62 12.45
CA GLU A 344 -1.11 -22.71 13.58
C GLU A 344 -1.14 -21.23 13.17
N GLY A 345 -0.70 -20.91 11.95
CA GLY A 345 -0.53 -19.54 11.49
C GLY A 345 0.68 -18.83 12.13
N ALA A 346 0.77 -17.51 11.94
CA ALA A 346 1.95 -16.70 12.29
C ALA A 346 2.12 -16.38 13.78
N GLY A 347 1.18 -16.82 14.64
CA GLY A 347 1.14 -16.43 16.04
C GLY A 347 0.85 -14.94 16.26
N ALA A 348 1.18 -14.42 17.44
CA ALA A 348 0.97 -13.02 17.78
C ALA A 348 2.16 -12.14 17.33
N PHE A 349 1.90 -10.85 17.11
CA PHE A 349 2.96 -9.86 16.95
C PHE A 349 3.79 -9.73 18.25
N ALA A 350 5.09 -9.46 18.13
CA ALA A 350 5.99 -9.20 19.26
C ALA A 350 5.52 -8.07 20.20
N ARG A 351 4.79 -7.09 19.67
CA ARG A 351 4.19 -5.97 20.41
C ARG A 351 2.84 -5.59 19.81
N PRO A 352 1.98 -4.87 20.58
CA PRO A 352 0.74 -4.33 20.05
C PRO A 352 0.97 -3.47 18.81
N VAL A 353 0.20 -3.76 17.77
CA VAL A 353 0.15 -2.99 16.53
C VAL A 353 -1.12 -2.13 16.56
N PRO A 354 -1.01 -0.80 16.68
CA PRO A 354 -2.17 0.06 16.73
C PRO A 354 -2.77 0.19 15.33
N THR A 355 -4.05 0.56 15.26
CA THR A 355 -4.66 0.95 13.98
C THR A 355 -3.98 2.19 13.42
N GLY A 356 -4.09 2.42 12.11
CA GLY A 356 -3.53 3.62 11.48
C GLY A 356 -4.05 4.91 12.11
N ARG A 357 -5.31 4.94 12.58
CA ARG A 357 -5.90 6.06 13.33
C ARG A 357 -5.21 6.26 14.67
N GLN A 358 -5.07 5.19 15.46
CA GLN A 358 -4.39 5.22 16.77
C GLN A 358 -2.94 5.69 16.63
N ALA A 359 -2.20 5.19 15.62
CA ALA A 359 -0.84 5.61 15.32
C ALA A 359 -0.75 7.11 14.99
N ARG A 360 -1.64 7.63 14.12
CA ARG A 360 -1.68 9.05 13.77
C ARG A 360 -1.97 9.94 14.98
N GLN A 361 -2.94 9.56 15.82
CA GLN A 361 -3.25 10.30 17.04
C GLN A 361 -2.09 10.29 18.05
N LEU A 362 -1.40 9.15 18.19
CA LEU A 362 -0.20 9.03 19.02
C LEU A 362 0.87 10.03 18.56
N LEU A 363 1.14 10.04 17.26
CA LEU A 363 2.14 10.89 16.62
C LEU A 363 1.81 12.39 16.75
N GLN A 364 0.54 12.78 16.58
CA GLN A 364 0.09 14.15 16.84
C GLN A 364 0.32 14.57 18.30
N ARG A 365 0.08 13.69 19.28
CA ARG A 365 0.38 13.99 20.68
C ARG A 365 1.88 14.12 20.95
N HIS A 366 2.72 13.34 20.27
CA HIS A 366 4.17 13.50 20.36
C HIS A 366 4.62 14.88 19.86
N LEU A 367 4.13 15.30 18.69
CA LEU A 367 4.39 16.63 18.11
C LEU A 367 3.93 17.75 19.04
N ARG A 368 2.66 17.70 19.46
CA ARG A 368 2.05 18.75 20.31
C ARG A 368 2.78 18.93 21.63
N ASN A 369 3.33 17.86 22.20
CA ASN A 369 4.03 17.89 23.48
C ASN A 369 5.55 17.99 23.33
N ALA A 370 6.08 18.12 22.11
CA ALA A 370 7.51 18.12 21.81
C ALA A 370 8.25 16.95 22.48
N LYS A 371 7.69 15.73 22.39
CA LYS A 371 8.29 14.51 22.98
C LYS A 371 8.80 13.57 21.89
N PRO A 372 10.00 12.99 22.04
CA PRO A 372 10.52 12.02 21.08
C PRO A 372 9.65 10.76 21.06
N LEU A 373 9.62 10.08 19.91
CA LEU A 373 8.83 8.85 19.69
C LEU A 373 9.39 7.65 20.46
N VAL A 374 10.71 7.67 20.66
CA VAL A 374 11.48 6.70 21.42
C VAL A 374 12.25 7.46 22.51
N ARG A 375 12.05 7.06 23.76
CA ARG A 375 12.82 7.58 24.89
C ARG A 375 14.28 7.08 24.84
N ALA A 376 15.18 7.88 25.43
CA ALA A 376 16.59 7.54 25.58
C ALA A 376 16.77 6.22 26.35
#